data_AF-A0A7V8XWW0-F1
#
_entry.id   AF-A0A7V8XWW0-F1
#
_cell.length_a   1.000
_cell.length_b   1.000
_cell.length_c   1.000
_cell.angle_alpha   90.00
_cell.angle_beta   90.00
_cell.angle_gamma   90.00
#
_symmetry.space_group_name_H-M   'P 1'
#
loop_
_entity.id
_entity.type
_entity.pdbx_description
1 polymer ?
#
loop_
_entity_poly.entity_id
_entity_poly.type
_entity_poly.pdbx_seq_one_letter_code
_entity_poly.pdbx_strand_id
1 'polypeptide(L)'
;MKMPPAVRPESACTLFGWLTRARTLPLVILPLLLMSLPSPRVVAETDIPANPTGSALSAEQVQASEGLVAHWPLDEGAGTTTFDAAGTYAGTLMNGAVWASGRLGAAVRLDGTAAYVAPPALDVYGSSLTLAAWVKVVKYPGSVEQRIISKATGTSEQAHYWMLSQVRSGGRNLLQFRLKTSGSTTTLVAS
;
A
#
# COMPACT_ATOMS: atom_id res chain seq x y z
N MET A 1 -16.25 17.16 60.97
CA MET A 1 -15.55 17.69 62.17
C MET A 1 -14.88 16.51 62.89
N LYS A 2 -13.91 16.77 63.78
CA LYS A 2 -13.04 15.81 64.50
C LYS A 2 -11.79 15.36 63.71
N MET A 3 -10.75 15.00 64.48
CA MET A 3 -9.32 15.00 64.14
C MET A 3 -8.70 13.57 64.21
N PRO A 4 -7.42 13.38 63.84
CA PRO A 4 -6.72 12.07 63.73
C PRO A 4 -6.13 11.64 65.12
N PRO A 5 -5.02 10.88 65.31
CA PRO A 5 -4.15 10.14 64.37
C PRO A 5 -3.61 8.75 64.85
N ALA A 6 -2.70 8.20 64.03
CA ALA A 6 -1.47 7.45 64.40
C ALA A 6 -1.53 5.99 64.91
N VAL A 7 -0.64 5.18 64.32
CA VAL A 7 0.03 4.01 64.93
C VAL A 7 1.53 4.09 64.58
N ARG A 8 2.39 3.61 65.49
CA ARG A 8 3.87 3.46 65.41
C ARG A 8 4.26 2.24 66.29
N PRO A 9 5.55 1.81 66.38
CA PRO A 9 6.71 2.14 65.53
C PRO A 9 7.06 1.04 64.48
N GLU A 10 8.06 0.12 64.51
CA GLU A 10 9.18 -0.24 65.41
C GLU A 10 10.32 -1.02 64.66
N SER A 11 11.46 -1.14 65.35
CA SER A 11 12.69 -1.93 65.20
C SER A 11 12.58 -3.42 64.82
N ALA A 12 13.64 -4.16 64.44
CA ALA A 12 14.99 -3.86 63.91
C ALA A 12 15.71 -5.16 63.51
N CYS A 13 16.84 -5.10 62.80
CA CYS A 13 17.85 -6.18 62.80
C CYS A 13 19.27 -5.64 62.52
N THR A 14 20.29 -6.28 63.09
CA THR A 14 21.63 -5.67 63.28
C THR A 14 22.77 -6.68 63.09
N LEU A 15 23.76 -6.38 62.25
CA LEU A 15 25.15 -6.89 62.31
C LEU A 15 26.02 -5.94 61.43
N PHE A 16 27.06 -5.27 61.97
CA PHE A 16 28.45 -5.75 62.05
C PHE A 16 28.94 -6.43 60.75
N GLY A 17 30.02 -6.04 60.07
CA GLY A 17 31.13 -5.07 60.25
C GLY A 17 32.12 -5.31 59.07
N TRP A 18 33.22 -4.61 58.80
CA TRP A 18 34.12 -3.77 59.59
C TRP A 18 34.84 -2.71 58.69
N LEU A 19 35.70 -1.90 59.32
CA LEU A 19 36.84 -1.10 58.80
C LEU A 19 37.43 -1.48 57.40
N THR A 20 38.04 -0.58 56.62
CA THR A 20 38.86 0.60 57.02
C THR A 20 38.86 1.74 55.96
N ARG A 21 39.36 2.93 56.36
CA ARG A 21 39.51 4.17 55.57
C ARG A 21 40.53 4.07 54.42
N ALA A 22 40.28 4.78 53.32
CA ALA A 22 41.32 5.49 52.55
C ALA A 22 40.76 6.73 51.81
N ARG A 23 41.60 7.76 51.66
CA ARG A 23 41.26 9.16 51.33
C ARG A 23 40.86 9.41 49.86
N THR A 24 39.84 10.27 49.71
CA THR A 24 39.60 11.31 48.69
C THR A 24 40.62 11.49 47.54
N LEU A 25 40.14 11.46 46.29
CA LEU A 25 40.29 12.53 45.27
C LEU A 25 39.28 12.28 44.11
N PRO A 26 38.69 13.31 43.47
CA PRO A 26 37.71 13.14 42.39
C PRO A 26 38.28 13.41 40.99
N LEU A 27 37.89 12.59 39.99
CA LEU A 27 37.86 13.00 38.59
C LEU A 27 36.82 12.18 37.80
N VAL A 28 36.22 12.78 36.77
CA VAL A 28 35.13 12.19 35.97
C VAL A 28 35.67 11.59 34.67
N ILE A 29 35.26 10.36 34.35
CA ILE A 29 35.30 9.80 32.99
C ILE A 29 33.94 9.14 32.70
N LEU A 30 33.40 9.43 31.52
CA LEU A 30 32.07 8.98 31.07
C LEU A 30 32.15 7.52 30.55
N PRO A 31 31.24 6.61 30.91
CA PRO A 31 31.32 5.21 30.46
C PRO A 31 30.94 5.06 28.98
N LEU A 32 31.88 4.54 28.18
CA LEU A 32 31.65 4.13 26.80
C LEU A 32 30.77 2.86 26.77
N LEU A 33 29.50 2.97 26.39
CA LEU A 33 28.57 1.84 26.38
C LEU A 33 28.86 0.89 25.21
N LEU A 34 29.63 -0.16 25.50
CA LEU A 34 30.01 -1.19 24.54
C LEU A 34 28.85 -2.20 24.31
N MET A 35 27.90 -1.87 23.42
CA MET A 35 26.92 -2.84 22.94
C MET A 35 27.45 -3.59 21.71
N SER A 36 27.70 -4.90 21.90
CA SER A 36 28.19 -5.80 20.87
C SER A 36 27.10 -6.14 19.83
N LEU A 37 27.20 -5.54 18.64
CA LEU A 37 26.45 -6.02 17.47
C LEU A 37 27.20 -7.22 16.85
N PRO A 38 26.51 -8.30 16.44
CA PRO A 38 27.14 -9.42 15.79
C PRO A 38 27.65 -9.01 14.39
N SER A 39 28.96 -9.14 14.16
CA SER A 39 29.56 -8.90 12.85
C SER A 39 28.93 -9.83 11.80
N PRO A 40 28.52 -9.32 10.61
CA PRO A 40 28.05 -10.18 9.54
C PRO A 40 29.20 -11.06 9.05
N ARG A 41 29.13 -12.36 9.37
CA ARG A 41 30.10 -13.35 8.88
C ARG A 41 29.86 -13.57 7.39
N VAL A 42 30.61 -12.83 6.56
CA VAL A 42 30.72 -13.13 5.12
C VAL A 42 31.25 -14.55 4.98
N VAL A 43 30.38 -15.46 4.55
CA VAL A 43 30.80 -16.80 4.13
C VAL A 43 31.38 -16.65 2.74
N ALA A 44 32.70 -16.87 2.62
CA ALA A 44 33.34 -17.03 1.34
C ALA A 44 33.03 -18.44 0.80
N GLU A 45 31.92 -18.56 0.07
CA GLU A 45 31.55 -19.75 -0.70
C GLU A 45 31.95 -19.52 -2.17
N THR A 46 32.54 -20.52 -2.82
CA THR A 46 33.20 -20.39 -4.13
C THR A 46 32.29 -20.67 -5.33
N ASP A 47 32.59 -20.02 -6.46
CA ASP A 47 32.15 -20.35 -7.83
C ASP A 47 30.64 -20.46 -8.10
N ILE A 48 29.99 -19.31 -8.28
CA ILE A 48 28.78 -19.19 -9.12
C ILE A 48 28.99 -18.08 -10.17
N PRO A 49 29.26 -18.40 -11.45
CA PRO A 49 29.33 -17.41 -12.53
C PRO A 49 27.91 -16.98 -12.97
N ALA A 50 27.22 -16.22 -12.12
CA ALA A 50 25.89 -15.68 -12.41
C ALA A 50 25.97 -14.34 -13.17
N ASN A 51 25.55 -14.37 -14.43
CA ASN A 51 25.39 -13.26 -15.38
C ASN A 51 24.91 -11.92 -14.76
N PRO A 52 25.65 -10.79 -14.91
CA PRO A 52 25.31 -9.49 -14.33
C PRO A 52 24.33 -8.64 -15.17
N THR A 53 23.29 -9.25 -15.74
CA THR A 53 22.13 -8.52 -16.31
C THR A 53 20.82 -8.94 -15.64
N GLY A 54 20.80 -8.83 -14.31
CA GLY A 54 19.59 -8.87 -13.49
C GLY A 54 19.67 -7.81 -12.39
N SER A 55 18.97 -6.69 -12.58
CA SER A 55 18.86 -5.66 -11.53
C SER A 55 18.08 -6.24 -10.36
N ALA A 56 18.75 -6.49 -9.24
CA ALA A 56 18.11 -6.97 -8.02
C ALA A 56 17.07 -5.93 -7.56
N LEU A 57 15.79 -6.35 -7.51
CA LEU A 57 14.69 -5.53 -7.02
C LEU A 57 14.96 -5.14 -5.57
N SER A 58 14.64 -3.90 -5.18
CA SER A 58 14.79 -3.48 -3.79
C SER A 58 13.83 -4.29 -2.89
N ALA A 59 14.16 -4.46 -1.60
CA ALA A 59 13.28 -5.16 -0.66
C ALA A 59 11.86 -4.56 -0.61
N GLU A 60 11.75 -3.24 -0.80
CA GLU A 60 10.48 -2.52 -0.88
C GLU A 60 9.71 -2.82 -2.19
N GLN A 61 10.41 -2.99 -3.32
CA GLN A 61 9.80 -3.47 -4.56
C GLN A 61 9.36 -4.94 -4.48
N VAL A 62 10.12 -5.78 -3.78
CA VAL A 62 9.75 -7.19 -3.54
C VAL A 62 8.48 -7.25 -2.67
N GLN A 63 8.41 -6.50 -1.56
CA GLN A 63 7.18 -6.42 -0.78
C GLN A 63 6.01 -5.80 -1.56
N ALA A 64 6.25 -4.83 -2.44
CA ALA A 64 5.22 -4.28 -3.31
C ALA A 64 4.72 -5.27 -4.38
N SER A 65 5.43 -6.39 -4.62
CA SER A 65 4.99 -7.47 -5.49
C SER A 65 4.20 -8.58 -4.76
N GLU A 66 4.41 -8.76 -3.46
CA GLU A 66 3.67 -9.75 -2.67
C GLU A 66 2.19 -9.37 -2.54
N GLY A 67 1.33 -10.08 -3.28
CA GLY A 67 -0.12 -9.80 -3.35
C GLY A 67 -0.53 -8.79 -4.42
N LEU A 68 0.39 -8.32 -5.28
CA LEU A 68 0.04 -7.52 -6.45
C LEU A 68 -0.57 -8.42 -7.54
N VAL A 69 -1.90 -8.33 -7.73
CA VAL A 69 -2.63 -9.28 -8.59
C VAL A 69 -2.57 -8.93 -10.08
N ALA A 70 -2.50 -7.64 -10.41
CA ALA A 70 -2.36 -7.13 -11.78
C ALA A 70 -1.82 -5.68 -11.75
N HIS A 71 -1.01 -5.30 -12.74
CA HIS A 71 -0.48 -3.94 -12.89
C HIS A 71 -0.28 -3.59 -14.37
N TRP A 72 -1.08 -2.66 -14.89
CA TRP A 72 -0.95 -2.13 -16.26
C TRP A 72 -0.23 -0.77 -16.24
N PRO A 73 1.00 -0.65 -16.77
CA PRO A 73 1.70 0.64 -16.84
C PRO A 73 1.03 1.61 -17.83
N LEU A 74 0.42 1.08 -18.90
CA LEU A 74 -0.19 1.83 -20.01
C LEU A 74 0.83 2.73 -20.75
N ASP A 75 2.08 2.29 -20.85
CA ASP A 75 3.20 3.04 -21.44
C ASP A 75 3.56 2.61 -22.88
N GLU A 76 2.91 1.59 -23.44
CA GLU A 76 3.24 0.96 -24.72
C GLU A 76 3.05 1.88 -25.93
N GLY A 77 2.10 2.82 -25.86
CA GLY A 77 1.94 3.94 -26.80
C GLY A 77 1.47 3.59 -28.23
N ALA A 78 1.41 2.31 -28.60
CA ALA A 78 1.01 1.84 -29.93
C ALA A 78 0.24 0.51 -29.89
N GLY A 79 -0.44 0.17 -30.99
CA GLY A 79 -1.26 -1.05 -31.09
C GLY A 79 -2.53 -1.00 -30.25
N THR A 80 -3.11 -2.17 -29.95
CA THR A 80 -4.39 -2.32 -29.21
C THR A 80 -4.26 -3.16 -27.94
N THR A 81 -3.04 -3.47 -27.50
CA THR A 81 -2.77 -4.32 -26.34
C THR A 81 -1.97 -3.56 -25.31
N THR A 82 -2.29 -3.73 -24.03
CA THR A 82 -1.45 -3.36 -22.90
C THR A 82 -1.12 -4.58 -22.06
N PHE A 83 0.11 -4.67 -21.57
CA PHE A 83 0.60 -5.80 -20.80
C PHE A 83 0.34 -5.61 -19.31
N ASP A 84 0.06 -6.73 -18.65
CA ASP A 84 0.08 -6.81 -17.20
C ASP A 84 1.51 -7.12 -16.74
N ALA A 85 2.17 -6.14 -16.12
CA ALA A 85 3.54 -6.25 -15.64
C ALA A 85 3.68 -7.06 -14.33
N ALA A 86 2.56 -7.48 -13.71
CA ALA A 86 2.57 -8.35 -12.53
C ALA A 86 2.20 -9.82 -12.86
N GLY A 87 1.68 -10.11 -14.06
CA GLY A 87 1.07 -11.40 -14.35
C GLY A 87 0.65 -11.62 -15.80
N THR A 88 -0.57 -12.12 -15.99
CA THR A 88 -1.09 -12.59 -17.29
C THR A 88 -2.37 -11.86 -17.74
N TYR A 89 -2.81 -10.84 -17.01
CA TYR A 89 -4.07 -10.14 -17.28
C TYR A 89 -3.96 -9.05 -18.36
N ALA A 90 -3.21 -9.31 -19.45
CA ALA A 90 -3.02 -8.35 -20.54
C ALA A 90 -4.36 -7.84 -21.12
N GLY A 91 -4.48 -6.53 -21.28
CA GLY A 91 -5.72 -5.85 -21.66
C GLY A 91 -5.78 -5.43 -23.12
N THR A 92 -6.97 -5.50 -23.72
CA THR A 92 -7.22 -4.99 -25.08
C THR A 92 -7.91 -3.64 -25.04
N LEU A 93 -7.47 -2.67 -25.85
CA LEU A 93 -8.11 -1.37 -26.05
C LEU A 93 -9.38 -1.56 -26.92
N MET A 94 -10.55 -1.27 -26.36
CA MET A 94 -11.85 -1.49 -27.00
C MET A 94 -12.53 -0.18 -27.42
N ASN A 95 -13.43 -0.26 -28.40
CA ASN A 95 -14.38 0.79 -28.77
C ASN A 95 -13.76 2.19 -29.00
N GLY A 96 -12.57 2.26 -29.61
CA GLY A 96 -11.92 3.54 -29.90
C GLY A 96 -11.15 4.16 -28.72
N ALA A 97 -10.82 3.37 -27.69
CA ALA A 97 -9.73 3.71 -26.78
C ALA A 97 -8.42 3.91 -27.58
N VAL A 98 -7.68 4.99 -27.30
CA VAL A 98 -6.46 5.34 -28.06
C VAL A 98 -5.34 5.77 -27.13
N TRP A 99 -4.09 5.59 -27.58
CA TRP A 99 -2.91 6.08 -26.86
C TRP A 99 -2.82 7.62 -26.89
N ALA A 100 -2.21 8.16 -25.84
CA ALA A 100 -1.88 9.57 -25.67
C ALA A 100 -0.65 9.72 -24.76
N SER A 101 -0.08 10.92 -24.65
CA SER A 101 0.93 11.22 -23.63
C SER A 101 0.32 11.18 -22.23
N GLY A 102 0.93 10.40 -21.34
CA GLY A 102 0.44 10.15 -19.98
C GLY A 102 1.23 10.86 -18.88
N ARG A 103 1.23 10.25 -17.69
CA ARG A 103 2.07 10.71 -16.56
C ARG A 103 3.48 10.11 -16.61
N LEU A 104 3.61 8.89 -17.11
CA LEU A 104 4.84 8.10 -17.17
C LEU A 104 4.96 7.55 -18.59
N GLY A 105 5.48 8.36 -19.52
CA GLY A 105 5.47 8.01 -20.95
C GLY A 105 4.08 8.16 -21.57
N ALA A 106 3.46 7.06 -21.99
CA ALA A 106 2.10 7.05 -22.56
C ALA A 106 1.00 6.90 -21.49
N ALA A 107 -0.24 6.90 -21.95
CA ALA A 107 -1.44 6.45 -21.25
C ALA A 107 -2.54 6.14 -22.27
N VAL A 108 -3.55 5.35 -21.87
CA VAL A 108 -4.77 5.18 -22.66
C VAL A 108 -5.74 6.35 -22.39
N ARG A 109 -6.21 6.99 -23.46
CA ARG A 109 -7.28 7.99 -23.46
C ARG A 109 -8.58 7.36 -23.91
N LEU A 110 -9.60 7.48 -23.06
CA LEU A 110 -10.97 7.07 -23.33
C LEU A 110 -11.78 8.24 -23.94
N ASP A 111 -12.87 7.91 -24.63
CA ASP A 111 -13.79 8.88 -25.26
C ASP A 111 -14.81 9.48 -24.28
N GLY A 112 -15.05 8.80 -23.15
CA GLY A 112 -16.06 9.13 -22.15
C GLY A 112 -17.47 8.60 -22.47
N THR A 113 -17.64 7.76 -23.50
CA THR A 113 -18.94 7.17 -23.88
C THR A 113 -18.94 5.66 -23.90
N ALA A 114 -17.96 5.02 -24.56
CA ALA A 114 -17.98 3.57 -24.79
C ALA A 114 -16.58 2.92 -24.84
N ALA A 115 -15.50 3.69 -24.83
CA ALA A 115 -14.11 3.20 -24.84
C ALA A 115 -13.69 2.65 -23.46
N TYR A 116 -12.97 1.53 -23.44
CA TYR A 116 -12.39 0.95 -22.21
C TYR A 116 -11.17 0.05 -22.55
N VAL A 117 -10.42 -0.34 -21.53
CA VAL A 117 -9.44 -1.43 -21.60
C VAL A 117 -10.06 -2.70 -21.03
N ALA A 118 -9.90 -3.81 -21.74
CA ALA A 118 -10.52 -5.09 -21.45
C ALA A 118 -9.46 -6.17 -21.14
N PRO A 119 -9.05 -6.35 -19.87
CA PRO A 119 -8.32 -7.53 -19.45
C PRO A 119 -9.23 -8.78 -19.48
N PRO A 120 -8.66 -10.00 -19.48
CA PRO A 120 -9.42 -11.23 -19.23
C PRO A 120 -10.05 -11.22 -17.83
N ALA A 121 -10.89 -12.23 -17.55
CA ALA A 121 -11.63 -12.31 -16.30
C ALA A 121 -10.70 -12.42 -15.08
N LEU A 122 -10.51 -11.29 -14.39
CA LEU A 122 -9.73 -11.17 -13.16
C LEU A 122 -10.64 -11.37 -11.93
N ASP A 123 -10.33 -12.35 -11.09
CA ASP A 123 -10.86 -12.50 -9.73
C ASP A 123 -9.78 -12.08 -8.72
N VAL A 124 -10.20 -11.35 -7.68
CA VAL A 124 -9.32 -10.95 -6.57
C VAL A 124 -9.79 -11.69 -5.33
N TYR A 125 -8.91 -12.48 -4.74
CA TYR A 125 -9.17 -13.32 -3.57
C TYR A 125 -8.63 -12.67 -2.29
N GLY A 126 -9.31 -12.88 -1.17
CA GLY A 126 -8.91 -12.35 0.14
C GLY A 126 -10.05 -11.61 0.86
N SER A 127 -9.69 -10.96 1.97
CA SER A 127 -10.60 -10.16 2.80
C SER A 127 -10.46 -8.64 2.60
N SER A 128 -9.51 -8.21 1.77
CA SER A 128 -9.20 -6.81 1.46
C SER A 128 -8.99 -6.60 -0.04
N LEU A 129 -9.10 -5.35 -0.48
CA LEU A 129 -8.90 -4.94 -1.87
C LEU A 129 -8.27 -3.55 -1.90
N THR A 130 -7.17 -3.41 -2.63
CA THR A 130 -6.54 -2.11 -2.93
C THR A 130 -6.67 -1.85 -4.44
N LEU A 131 -7.11 -0.65 -4.80
CA LEU A 131 -7.17 -0.18 -6.19
C LEU A 131 -6.42 1.16 -6.29
N ALA A 132 -5.45 1.23 -7.20
CA ALA A 132 -4.65 2.43 -7.44
C ALA A 132 -4.54 2.70 -8.95
N ALA A 133 -4.63 3.96 -9.37
CA ALA A 133 -4.53 4.37 -10.76
C ALA A 133 -4.14 5.85 -10.89
N TRP A 134 -3.37 6.20 -11.92
CA TRP A 134 -3.18 7.59 -12.33
C TRP A 134 -4.28 8.01 -13.32
N VAL A 135 -5.14 8.95 -12.93
CA VAL A 135 -6.31 9.37 -13.72
C VAL A 135 -6.25 10.88 -13.99
N LYS A 136 -6.46 11.27 -15.25
CA LYS A 136 -6.65 12.67 -15.67
C LYS A 136 -8.03 12.83 -16.30
N VAL A 137 -8.97 13.42 -15.55
CA VAL A 137 -10.30 13.74 -16.08
C VAL A 137 -10.19 14.93 -17.05
N VAL A 138 -10.52 14.71 -18.32
CA VAL A 138 -10.54 15.78 -19.34
C VAL A 138 -11.89 16.52 -19.34
N LYS A 139 -12.99 15.79 -19.12
CA LYS A 139 -14.36 16.32 -19.06
C LYS A 139 -15.21 15.41 -18.18
N TYR A 140 -16.03 16.00 -17.31
CA TYR A 140 -17.09 15.28 -16.61
C TYR A 140 -18.36 15.27 -17.48
N PRO A 141 -18.96 14.10 -17.78
CA PRO A 141 -20.27 14.05 -18.41
C PRO A 141 -21.36 14.46 -17.40
N GLY A 142 -22.46 15.05 -17.88
CA GLY A 142 -23.52 15.55 -17.01
C GLY A 142 -24.44 14.46 -16.41
N SER A 143 -24.52 13.30 -17.05
CA SER A 143 -25.67 12.38 -16.91
C SER A 143 -25.32 10.90 -16.76
N VAL A 144 -24.03 10.53 -16.70
CA VAL A 144 -23.58 9.13 -16.60
C VAL A 144 -22.44 8.98 -15.61
N GLU A 145 -22.47 7.89 -14.85
CA GLU A 145 -21.42 7.46 -13.93
C GLU A 145 -20.16 7.07 -14.74
N GLN A 146 -19.00 7.61 -14.39
CA GLN A 146 -17.74 7.31 -15.09
C GLN A 146 -16.89 6.34 -14.27
N ARG A 147 -16.52 5.23 -14.90
CA ARG A 147 -15.72 4.18 -14.26
C ARG A 147 -14.23 4.44 -14.49
N ILE A 148 -13.44 4.32 -13.43
CA ILE A 148 -11.98 4.30 -13.52
C ILE A 148 -11.52 2.85 -13.71
N ILE A 149 -12.02 1.95 -12.87
CA ILE A 149 -11.83 0.50 -12.99
C ILE A 149 -13.01 -0.23 -12.32
N SER A 150 -13.49 -1.33 -12.90
CA SER A 150 -14.64 -2.07 -12.36
C SER A 150 -14.66 -3.54 -12.77
N LYS A 151 -15.03 -4.44 -11.84
CA LYS A 151 -15.53 -5.78 -12.16
C LYS A 151 -17.06 -5.76 -12.06
N ALA A 152 -17.76 -5.95 -13.18
CA ALA A 152 -19.22 -5.89 -13.22
C ALA A 152 -19.81 -6.77 -14.35
N THR A 153 -21.05 -7.21 -14.18
CA THR A 153 -21.84 -7.92 -15.22
C THR A 153 -22.81 -7.01 -15.98
N GLY A 154 -22.76 -5.70 -15.76
CA GLY A 154 -23.70 -4.75 -16.35
C GLY A 154 -23.54 -3.32 -15.83
N THR A 155 -24.63 -2.55 -15.89
CA THR A 155 -24.65 -1.10 -15.56
C THR A 155 -25.39 -0.74 -14.27
N SER A 156 -26.30 -1.57 -13.78
CA SER A 156 -26.96 -1.33 -12.49
C SER A 156 -26.00 -1.47 -11.32
N GLU A 157 -26.27 -0.79 -10.20
CA GLU A 157 -25.46 -0.85 -8.98
C GLU A 157 -25.17 -2.30 -8.57
N GLN A 158 -26.21 -3.14 -8.49
CA GLN A 158 -26.10 -4.55 -8.11
C GLN A 158 -25.43 -5.46 -9.15
N ALA A 159 -25.09 -4.96 -10.35
CA ALA A 159 -24.25 -5.69 -11.31
C ALA A 159 -22.74 -5.56 -11.02
N HIS A 160 -22.32 -4.61 -10.18
CA HIS A 160 -20.91 -4.45 -9.80
C HIS A 160 -20.51 -5.48 -8.74
N TYR A 161 -19.27 -5.96 -8.79
CA TYR A 161 -18.62 -6.72 -7.71
C TYR A 161 -17.71 -5.79 -6.91
N TRP A 162 -16.95 -4.97 -7.63
CA TRP A 162 -16.27 -3.80 -7.08
C TRP A 162 -16.08 -2.76 -8.19
N MET A 163 -15.94 -1.49 -7.82
CA MET A 163 -15.69 -0.40 -8.76
C MET A 163 -15.06 0.80 -8.06
N LEU A 164 -14.07 1.42 -8.73
CA LEU A 164 -13.65 2.80 -8.47
C LEU A 164 -14.14 3.70 -9.61
N SER A 165 -14.74 4.83 -9.26
CA SER A 165 -15.61 5.59 -10.17
C SER A 165 -15.77 7.05 -9.74
N GLN A 166 -16.44 7.85 -10.57
CA GLN A 166 -16.82 9.22 -10.26
C GLN A 166 -18.32 9.42 -10.50
N VAL A 167 -18.98 10.06 -9.53
CA VAL A 167 -20.42 10.35 -9.54
C VAL A 167 -20.69 11.86 -9.52
N ARG A 168 -21.74 12.26 -10.24
CA ARG A 168 -22.25 13.63 -10.27
C ARG A 168 -23.32 13.79 -9.19
N SER A 169 -23.06 14.56 -8.12
CA SER A 169 -24.02 14.76 -7.03
C SER A 169 -23.92 16.18 -6.45
N GLY A 170 -25.06 16.77 -6.06
CA GLY A 170 -25.12 18.03 -5.31
C GLY A 170 -24.28 19.18 -5.88
N GLY A 171 -24.28 19.38 -7.20
CA GLY A 171 -23.46 20.41 -7.85
C GLY A 171 -21.96 20.04 -8.01
N ARG A 172 -21.46 19.01 -7.34
CA ARG A 172 -20.06 18.52 -7.37
C ARG A 172 -19.84 17.23 -8.18
N ASN A 173 -18.59 16.94 -8.50
CA ASN A 173 -18.14 15.59 -8.91
C ASN A 173 -17.41 14.97 -7.73
N LEU A 174 -17.72 13.73 -7.38
CA LEU A 174 -17.23 13.06 -6.17
C LEU A 174 -16.64 11.69 -6.54
N LEU A 175 -15.60 11.28 -5.81
CA LEU A 175 -15.08 9.91 -5.93
C LEU A 175 -16.10 8.94 -5.32
N GLN A 176 -16.28 7.80 -5.98
CA GLN A 176 -17.25 6.78 -5.62
C GLN A 176 -16.58 5.40 -5.65
N PHE A 177 -16.84 4.60 -4.63
CA PHE A 177 -16.41 3.21 -4.53
C PHE A 177 -17.63 2.30 -4.35
N ARG A 178 -17.68 1.17 -5.07
CA ARG A 178 -18.64 0.08 -4.81
C ARG A 178 -17.90 -1.17 -4.38
N LEU A 179 -18.50 -1.93 -3.46
CA LEU A 179 -18.09 -3.27 -3.09
C LEU A 179 -19.32 -4.15 -2.84
N LYS A 180 -19.30 -5.38 -3.38
CA LYS A 180 -20.32 -6.40 -3.14
C LYS A 180 -19.83 -7.41 -2.11
N THR A 181 -20.61 -7.60 -1.05
CA THR A 181 -20.41 -8.63 -0.03
C THR A 181 -21.72 -9.37 0.22
N SER A 182 -21.66 -10.68 0.45
CA SER A 182 -22.83 -11.53 0.74
C SER A 182 -24.00 -11.35 -0.26
N GLY A 183 -23.70 -11.10 -1.53
CA GLY A 183 -24.67 -10.88 -2.61
C GLY A 183 -25.16 -9.43 -2.79
N SER A 184 -24.98 -8.55 -1.79
CA SER A 184 -25.44 -7.15 -1.84
C SER A 184 -24.29 -6.17 -2.11
N THR A 185 -24.54 -5.15 -2.91
CA THR A 185 -23.58 -4.10 -3.24
C THR A 185 -23.82 -2.85 -2.40
N THR A 186 -22.75 -2.35 -1.77
CA THR A 186 -22.71 -1.09 -1.03
C THR A 186 -21.98 -0.04 -1.86
N THR A 187 -22.57 1.16 -2.00
CA THR A 187 -21.91 2.34 -2.57
C THR A 187 -21.42 3.27 -1.45
N LEU A 188 -20.17 3.71 -1.55
CA LEU A 188 -19.59 4.81 -0.77
C LEU A 188 -19.27 5.98 -1.71
N VAL A 189 -19.49 7.21 -1.24
CA VAL A 189 -19.21 8.45 -1.99
C VAL A 189 -18.44 9.41 -1.08
N ALA A 190 -17.41 10.07 -1.61
CA ALA A 190 -16.64 11.08 -0.89
C ALA A 190 -17.49 12.32 -0.56
N SER A 191 -17.22 12.95 0.59
CA SER A 191 -17.93 14.13 1.11
C SER A 191 -17.43 15.47 0.58
#